data_AF-A0A6C0CR96-F1
#
_entry.id   AF-A0A6C0CR96-F1
#
_cell.length_a   1.000
_cell.length_b   1.000
_cell.length_c   1.000
_cell.angle_alpha   90.00
_cell.angle_beta   90.00
_cell.angle_gamma   90.00
#
_symmetry.space_group_name_H-M   'P 1'
#
loop_
_entity.id
_entity.type
_entity.pdbx_description
1 polymer ?
#
loop_
_entity_poly.entity_id
_entity_poly.type
_entity_poly.pdbx_seq_one_letter_code
_entity_poly.pdbx_strand_id
1 'polypeptide(L)'
;MEICKSFDCIKNADLSNITKRTYLERLRYIIQDTKTDLYTILTNPRKYLEWIKNHSSSLQTQKSYISAILAVFKHTPDMKKTEQKYYYEWYQGFKEIHTQIDQKYKLNQPTEKQQQAYVHYIDIIRKRDELEKGSRERLLLAMYTYLPPLRSDFNRIYIYDKKPSSYDHKNYIRLFDTTPKLILNEYKTVTKNDSFDKDLPPELVDEIKENLKKEPREWLFMDREKKPYKENSYNRWVNRTLQKLFHKPLTISLIRHSYINSLDFNKMTIVEKEMIAKDMAHTVNTQDRYRLIFN
;
A
#
# COMPACT_ATOMS: atom_id res chain seq x y z
N MET A 1 27.77 10.37 -26.22
CA MET A 1 26.55 10.53 -25.41
C MET A 1 26.91 10.15 -23.98
N GLU A 2 26.93 11.09 -23.03
CA GLU A 2 27.21 10.75 -21.64
C GLU A 2 25.98 10.08 -21.03
N ILE A 3 25.91 8.75 -21.10
CA ILE A 3 24.85 7.97 -20.47
C ILE A 3 24.96 8.15 -18.96
N CYS A 4 24.11 9.01 -18.40
CA CYS A 4 23.65 9.07 -17.01
C CYS A 4 24.61 8.45 -15.97
N LYS A 5 25.90 8.83 -15.99
CA LYS A 5 26.98 8.15 -15.25
C LYS A 5 26.77 8.17 -13.72
N SER A 6 25.97 9.13 -13.26
CA SER A 6 25.63 9.43 -11.87
C SER A 6 24.17 9.11 -11.51
N PHE A 7 23.38 8.52 -12.41
CA PHE A 7 21.92 8.37 -12.31
C PHE A 7 21.11 9.68 -12.24
N ASP A 8 21.69 10.81 -12.68
CA ASP A 8 21.04 12.12 -12.56
C ASP A 8 19.73 12.23 -13.36
N CYS A 9 19.60 11.47 -14.45
CA CYS A 9 18.36 11.30 -15.19
C CYS A 9 17.19 10.84 -14.29
N ILE A 10 17.45 9.99 -13.28
CA ILE A 10 16.42 9.55 -12.32
C ILE A 10 16.31 10.50 -11.13
N LYS A 11 17.43 11.02 -10.61
CA LYS A 11 17.42 11.94 -9.45
C LYS A 11 16.64 13.21 -9.76
N ASN A 12 16.80 13.74 -10.97
CA ASN A 12 16.21 15.00 -11.41
C ASN A 12 14.84 14.82 -12.08
N ALA A 13 14.40 13.59 -12.31
CA ALA A 13 13.08 13.33 -12.89
C ALA A 13 11.94 13.84 -11.99
N ASP A 14 10.83 14.25 -12.61
CA ASP A 14 9.59 14.53 -11.88
C ASP A 14 8.90 13.22 -11.47
N LEU A 15 9.37 12.65 -10.36
CA LEU A 15 8.94 11.39 -9.78
C LEU A 15 8.89 11.52 -8.25
N SER A 16 8.03 10.73 -7.61
CA SER A 16 8.02 10.66 -6.15
C SER A 16 9.37 10.18 -5.61
N ASN A 17 9.76 10.64 -4.42
CA ASN A 17 11.01 10.23 -3.76
C ASN A 17 11.12 8.70 -3.60
N ILE A 18 10.00 8.02 -3.31
CA ILE A 18 9.95 6.57 -3.19
C ILE A 18 10.21 5.86 -4.53
N THR A 19 9.66 6.39 -5.62
CA THR A 19 9.88 5.87 -6.96
C THR A 19 11.35 6.03 -7.37
N LYS A 20 11.92 7.23 -7.17
CA LYS A 20 13.34 7.50 -7.43
C LYS A 20 14.24 6.52 -6.68
N ARG A 21 14.01 6.39 -5.37
CA ARG A 21 14.77 5.47 -4.51
C ARG A 21 14.68 4.03 -5.03
N THR A 22 13.48 3.55 -5.32
CA THR A 22 13.28 2.18 -5.81
C THR A 22 14.01 1.93 -7.12
N TYR A 23 13.92 2.85 -8.08
CA TYR A 23 14.63 2.73 -9.35
C TYR A 23 16.15 2.73 -9.17
N LEU A 24 16.67 3.67 -8.37
CA LEU A 24 18.11 3.75 -8.09
C LEU A 24 18.63 2.48 -7.40
N GLU A 25 17.89 1.94 -6.44
CA GLU A 25 18.24 0.68 -5.77
C GLU A 25 18.31 -0.49 -6.77
N ARG A 26 17.32 -0.61 -7.68
CA ARG A 26 17.31 -1.66 -8.71
C ARG A 26 18.46 -1.52 -9.71
N LEU A 27 18.71 -0.30 -10.18
CA LEU A 27 19.80 -0.03 -11.13
C LEU A 27 21.17 -0.31 -10.51
N ARG A 28 21.41 0.13 -9.27
CA ARG A 28 22.66 -0.17 -8.55
C ARG A 28 22.83 -1.66 -8.33
N TYR A 29 21.77 -2.36 -7.94
CA TYR A 29 21.83 -3.79 -7.70
C TYR A 29 22.23 -4.55 -8.95
N ILE A 30 21.56 -4.33 -10.09
CA ILE A 30 21.89 -5.05 -11.33
C ILE A 30 23.32 -4.74 -11.81
N ILE A 31 23.78 -3.50 -11.69
CA ILE A 31 25.17 -3.11 -12.03
C ILE A 31 26.17 -3.84 -11.13
N GLN A 32 25.91 -3.87 -9.82
CA GLN A 32 26.80 -4.50 -8.84
C GLN A 32 26.86 -6.03 -9.03
N ASP A 33 25.71 -6.67 -9.22
CA ASP A 33 25.61 -8.13 -9.36
C ASP A 33 26.22 -8.60 -10.68
N THR A 34 25.93 -7.89 -11.79
CA THR A 34 26.45 -8.23 -13.11
C THR A 34 27.87 -7.72 -13.37
N LYS A 35 28.43 -6.91 -12.45
CA LYS A 35 29.74 -6.26 -12.56
C LYS A 35 29.94 -5.56 -13.91
N THR A 36 28.88 -4.95 -14.44
CA THR A 36 28.84 -4.37 -15.78
C THR A 36 28.27 -2.95 -15.71
N ASP A 37 28.74 -2.07 -16.60
CA ASP A 37 28.24 -0.70 -16.66
C ASP A 37 26.79 -0.63 -17.15
N LEU A 38 26.12 0.48 -16.82
CA LEU A 38 24.71 0.67 -17.15
C LEU A 38 24.45 0.66 -18.66
N TYR A 39 25.33 1.24 -19.49
CA TYR A 39 25.08 1.30 -20.92
C TYR A 39 25.09 -0.07 -21.57
N THR A 40 26.04 -0.92 -21.19
CA THR A 40 26.08 -2.32 -21.63
C THR A 40 24.81 -3.07 -21.20
N ILE A 41 24.25 -2.79 -20.01
CA ILE A 41 22.97 -3.36 -19.59
C ILE A 41 21.83 -2.91 -20.51
N LEU A 42 21.75 -1.61 -20.78
CA LEU A 42 20.68 -1.03 -21.59
C LEU A 42 20.70 -1.55 -23.03
N THR A 43 21.88 -1.75 -23.62
CA THR A 43 22.06 -2.17 -25.02
C THR A 43 22.09 -3.69 -25.25
N ASN A 44 21.96 -4.50 -24.19
CA ASN A 44 21.89 -5.96 -24.29
C ASN A 44 20.62 -6.54 -23.64
N PRO A 45 19.43 -6.09 -24.06
CA PRO A 45 18.16 -6.43 -23.42
C PRO A 45 17.94 -7.94 -23.26
N ARG A 46 18.22 -8.75 -24.29
CA ARG A 46 18.02 -10.22 -24.22
C ARG A 46 18.82 -10.87 -23.08
N LYS A 47 20.10 -10.52 -22.97
CA LYS A 47 20.99 -11.05 -21.92
C LYS A 47 20.47 -10.69 -20.53
N TYR A 48 20.09 -9.42 -20.33
CA TYR A 48 19.73 -8.93 -19.01
C TYR A 48 18.26 -9.19 -18.63
N LEU A 49 17.36 -9.37 -19.60
CA LEU A 49 16.02 -9.92 -19.35
C LEU A 49 16.13 -11.36 -18.82
N GLU A 50 16.98 -12.18 -19.43
CA GLU A 50 17.24 -13.54 -18.95
C GLU A 50 17.89 -13.53 -17.55
N TRP A 51 18.85 -12.63 -17.30
CA TRP A 51 19.39 -12.44 -15.95
C TRP A 51 18.29 -12.07 -14.94
N ILE A 52 17.40 -11.12 -15.27
CA ILE A 52 16.30 -10.69 -14.38
C ILE A 52 15.38 -11.88 -14.04
N LYS A 53 15.04 -12.69 -15.04
CA LYS A 53 14.19 -13.88 -14.89
C LYS A 53 14.82 -14.91 -13.95
N ASN A 54 16.12 -15.17 -14.11
CA ASN A 54 16.86 -16.13 -13.29
C ASN A 54 17.19 -15.60 -11.89
N HIS A 55 17.34 -14.28 -11.73
CA HIS A 55 17.68 -13.64 -10.46
C HIS A 55 16.51 -13.60 -9.47
N SER A 56 15.25 -13.56 -9.94
CA SER A 56 14.09 -13.45 -9.06
C SER A 56 12.90 -14.26 -9.57
N SER A 57 12.38 -15.16 -8.74
CA SER A 57 11.12 -15.88 -9.00
C SER A 57 9.86 -14.99 -8.92
N SER A 58 9.95 -13.81 -8.28
CA SER A 58 8.84 -12.87 -8.18
C SER A 58 8.70 -12.03 -9.46
N LEU A 59 7.61 -12.23 -10.20
CA LEU A 59 7.25 -11.40 -11.36
C LEU A 59 7.19 -9.90 -11.01
N GLN A 60 6.74 -9.56 -9.80
CA GLN A 60 6.67 -8.17 -9.35
C GLN A 60 8.06 -7.53 -9.22
N THR A 61 9.03 -8.30 -8.72
CA THR A 61 10.42 -7.86 -8.62
C THR A 61 11.06 -7.76 -10.01
N GLN A 62 10.80 -8.74 -10.90
CA GLN A 62 11.25 -8.67 -12.29
C GLN A 62 10.72 -7.40 -12.99
N LYS A 63 9.41 -7.14 -12.88
CA LYS A 63 8.76 -5.92 -13.39
C LYS A 63 9.42 -4.65 -12.84
N SER A 64 9.80 -4.63 -11.55
CA SER A 64 10.47 -3.49 -10.93
C SER A 64 11.84 -3.20 -11.52
N TYR A 65 12.64 -4.23 -11.85
CA TYR A 65 13.93 -4.03 -12.54
C TYR A 65 13.73 -3.43 -13.94
N ILE A 66 12.83 -4.03 -14.73
CA ILE A 66 12.58 -3.57 -16.10
C ILE A 66 12.01 -2.15 -16.11
N SER A 67 11.14 -1.82 -15.14
CA SER A 67 10.58 -0.47 -14.99
C SER A 67 11.67 0.57 -14.69
N ALA A 68 12.66 0.22 -13.85
CA ALA A 68 13.80 1.10 -13.57
C ALA A 68 14.65 1.33 -14.83
N ILE A 69 14.86 0.28 -15.64
CA ILE A 69 15.57 0.36 -16.92
C ILE A 69 14.81 1.25 -17.92
N LEU A 70 13.51 1.01 -18.12
CA LEU A 70 12.67 1.83 -18.99
C LEU A 70 12.59 3.29 -18.52
N ALA A 71 12.69 3.54 -17.22
CA ALA A 71 12.76 4.89 -16.68
C ALA A 71 14.04 5.63 -17.12
N VAL A 72 15.18 4.93 -17.26
CA VAL A 72 16.41 5.55 -17.79
C VAL A 72 16.19 6.03 -19.23
N PHE A 73 15.60 5.19 -20.10
CA PHE A 73 15.25 5.61 -21.47
C PHE A 73 14.26 6.78 -21.50
N LYS A 74 13.29 6.80 -20.59
CA LYS A 74 12.27 7.85 -20.52
C LYS A 74 12.84 9.20 -20.07
N HIS A 75 13.75 9.19 -19.09
CA HIS A 75 14.22 10.40 -18.42
C HIS A 75 15.63 10.84 -18.85
N THR A 76 16.25 10.13 -19.80
CA THR A 76 17.46 10.59 -20.48
C THR A 76 17.05 11.24 -21.80
N PRO A 77 17.38 12.53 -22.03
CA PRO A 77 17.06 13.23 -23.27
C PRO A 77 17.50 12.44 -24.50
N ASP A 78 16.62 12.36 -25.50
CA ASP A 78 16.79 11.68 -26.79
C ASP A 78 17.10 10.18 -26.76
N MET A 79 17.36 9.56 -25.60
CA MET A 79 17.79 8.17 -25.52
C MET A 79 16.78 7.18 -26.08
N LYS A 80 15.49 7.40 -25.84
CA LYS A 80 14.43 6.58 -26.43
C LYS A 80 14.43 6.65 -27.97
N LYS A 81 14.84 7.78 -28.55
CA LYS A 81 14.90 7.99 -30.00
C LYS A 81 16.19 7.41 -30.59
N THR A 82 17.34 7.67 -29.95
CA THR A 82 18.65 7.20 -30.43
C THR A 82 18.85 5.69 -30.25
N GLU A 83 18.33 5.12 -29.16
CA GLU A 83 18.47 3.71 -28.79
C GLU A 83 17.12 2.96 -28.92
N GLN A 84 16.31 3.33 -29.92
CA GLN A 84 14.93 2.88 -30.09
C GLN A 84 14.79 1.34 -30.12
N LYS A 85 15.72 0.65 -30.80
CA LYS A 85 15.75 -0.80 -30.88
C LYS A 85 15.79 -1.43 -29.48
N TYR A 86 16.73 -1.00 -28.64
CA TYR A 86 16.92 -1.56 -27.30
C TYR A 86 15.76 -1.19 -26.38
N TYR A 87 15.25 0.05 -26.46
CA TYR A 87 14.04 0.45 -25.75
C TYR A 87 12.87 -0.48 -26.07
N TYR A 88 12.65 -0.80 -27.36
CA TYR A 88 11.54 -1.64 -27.77
C TYR A 88 11.69 -3.07 -27.23
N GLU A 89 12.88 -3.66 -27.28
CA GLU A 89 13.13 -4.98 -26.70
C GLU A 89 12.87 -5.02 -25.19
N TRP A 90 13.32 -4.01 -24.43
CA TRP A 90 12.98 -3.88 -23.00
C TRP A 90 11.47 -3.73 -22.76
N TYR A 91 10.80 -2.97 -23.62
CA TYR A 91 9.37 -2.74 -23.52
C TYR A 91 8.55 -4.01 -23.80
N GLN A 92 9.00 -4.87 -24.72
CA GLN A 92 8.38 -6.18 -24.94
C GLN A 92 8.53 -7.09 -23.72
N GLY A 93 9.73 -7.19 -23.14
CA GLY A 93 9.94 -7.94 -21.90
C GLY A 93 9.07 -7.42 -20.75
N PHE A 94 8.87 -6.10 -20.65
CA PHE A 94 7.92 -5.51 -19.71
C PHE A 94 6.48 -5.94 -19.96
N LYS A 95 6.02 -5.89 -21.22
CA LYS A 95 4.66 -6.29 -21.61
C LYS A 95 4.39 -7.76 -21.29
N GLU A 96 5.34 -8.64 -21.56
CA GLU A 96 5.22 -10.08 -21.27
C GLU A 96 5.03 -10.32 -19.77
N ILE A 97 5.91 -9.76 -18.93
CA ILE A 97 5.80 -9.89 -17.47
C ILE A 97 4.51 -9.25 -16.96
N HIS A 98 4.13 -8.09 -17.49
CA HIS A 98 2.88 -7.43 -17.09
C HIS A 98 1.65 -8.30 -17.39
N THR A 99 1.64 -8.95 -18.56
CA THR A 99 0.57 -9.85 -18.98
C THR A 99 0.48 -11.06 -18.06
N GLN A 100 1.60 -11.68 -17.71
CA GLN A 100 1.63 -12.81 -16.76
C GLN A 100 1.09 -12.42 -15.37
N ILE A 101 1.48 -11.23 -14.88
CA ILE A 101 0.98 -10.68 -13.61
C ILE A 101 -0.54 -10.47 -13.68
N ASP A 102 -1.04 -9.86 -14.75
CA ASP A 102 -2.47 -9.60 -14.89
C ASP A 102 -3.28 -10.90 -15.06
N GLN A 103 -2.75 -11.90 -15.78
CA GLN A 103 -3.35 -13.23 -15.85
C GLN A 103 -3.47 -13.86 -14.46
N LYS A 104 -2.43 -13.77 -13.64
CA LYS A 104 -2.47 -14.26 -12.25
C LYS A 104 -3.53 -13.54 -11.42
N TYR A 105 -3.64 -12.22 -11.55
CA TYR A 105 -4.69 -11.46 -10.87
C TYR A 105 -6.09 -11.84 -11.33
N LYS A 106 -6.31 -12.14 -12.61
CA LYS A 106 -7.61 -12.58 -13.13
C LYS A 106 -8.12 -13.89 -12.52
N LEU A 107 -7.22 -14.75 -12.04
CA LEU A 107 -7.60 -16.00 -11.38
C LEU A 107 -8.07 -15.80 -9.95
N ASN A 108 -7.74 -14.67 -9.31
CA ASN A 108 -8.07 -14.39 -7.91
C ASN A 108 -7.66 -15.50 -6.92
N GLN A 109 -6.71 -16.36 -7.30
CA GLN A 109 -6.24 -17.44 -6.44
C GLN A 109 -5.24 -16.90 -5.42
N PRO A 110 -5.43 -17.20 -4.13
CA PRO A 110 -4.48 -16.80 -3.11
C PRO A 110 -3.16 -17.57 -3.29
N THR A 111 -2.04 -16.87 -3.12
CA THR A 111 -0.73 -17.51 -2.96
C THR A 111 -0.69 -18.34 -1.67
N GLU A 112 0.21 -19.32 -1.57
CA GLU A 112 0.41 -20.12 -0.35
C GLU A 112 0.59 -19.25 0.91
N LYS A 113 1.37 -18.16 0.79
CA LYS A 113 1.56 -17.19 1.88
C LYS A 113 0.26 -16.51 2.29
N GLN A 114 -0.60 -16.17 1.32
CA GLN A 114 -1.91 -15.60 1.61
C GLN A 114 -2.81 -16.63 2.27
N GLN A 115 -2.85 -17.88 1.79
CA GLN A 115 -3.64 -18.95 2.38
C GLN A 115 -3.27 -19.19 3.85
N GLN A 116 -1.97 -19.32 4.16
CA GLN A 116 -1.47 -19.53 5.53
C GLN A 116 -1.79 -18.35 6.46
N ALA A 117 -1.75 -17.13 5.93
CA ALA A 117 -1.96 -15.90 6.70
C ALA A 117 -3.43 -15.47 6.79
N TYR A 118 -4.33 -16.07 6.02
CA TYR A 118 -5.72 -15.62 5.89
C TYR A 118 -6.52 -15.90 7.16
N VAL A 119 -7.37 -14.93 7.50
CA VAL A 119 -8.33 -14.97 8.61
C VAL A 119 -9.64 -14.42 8.07
N HIS A 120 -10.76 -15.11 8.29
CA HIS A 120 -12.06 -14.63 7.85
C HIS A 120 -12.46 -13.35 8.60
N TYR A 121 -13.19 -12.46 7.93
CA TYR A 121 -13.45 -11.13 8.46
C TYR A 121 -14.30 -11.20 9.74
N ILE A 122 -15.23 -12.16 9.78
CA ILE A 122 -16.03 -12.44 10.98
C ILE A 122 -15.16 -12.87 12.17
N ASP A 123 -14.06 -13.61 11.95
CA ASP A 123 -13.14 -13.97 13.02
C ASP A 123 -12.33 -12.76 13.51
N ILE A 124 -12.05 -11.80 12.63
CA ILE A 124 -11.40 -10.54 13.02
C ILE A 124 -12.35 -9.71 13.89
N ILE A 125 -13.63 -9.63 13.53
CA ILE A 125 -14.69 -8.97 14.32
C ILE A 125 -14.83 -9.65 15.68
N ARG A 126 -14.98 -10.98 15.70
CA ARG A 126 -15.07 -11.74 16.95
C ARG A 126 -13.85 -11.50 17.84
N LYS A 127 -12.64 -11.51 17.25
CA LYS A 127 -11.42 -11.25 18.01
C LYS A 127 -11.37 -9.84 18.61
N ARG A 128 -11.86 -8.82 17.88
CA ARG A 128 -12.02 -7.47 18.43
C ARG A 128 -12.92 -7.48 19.66
N ASP A 129 -14.05 -8.15 19.57
CA ASP A 129 -15.07 -8.14 20.62
C ASP A 129 -14.64 -8.89 21.89
N GLU A 130 -13.77 -9.90 21.75
CA GLU A 130 -13.11 -10.62 22.86
C GLU A 130 -12.06 -9.78 23.61
N LEU A 131 -11.45 -8.79 22.96
CA LEU A 131 -10.38 -8.00 23.57
C LEU A 131 -10.95 -7.02 24.61
N GLU A 132 -10.13 -6.64 25.58
CA GLU A 132 -10.53 -5.69 26.62
C GLU A 132 -10.92 -4.32 25.99
N LYS A 133 -12.09 -3.78 26.36
CA LYS A 133 -12.56 -2.47 25.88
C LYS A 133 -11.55 -1.38 26.23
N GLY A 134 -11.25 -0.52 25.26
CA GLY A 134 -10.23 0.52 25.40
C GLY A 134 -8.78 0.00 25.38
N SER A 135 -8.52 -1.30 25.15
CA SER A 135 -7.16 -1.76 24.83
C SER A 135 -6.73 -1.27 23.45
N ARG A 136 -5.43 -1.15 23.25
CA ARG A 136 -4.85 -0.63 22.02
C ARG A 136 -5.03 -1.60 20.84
N GLU A 137 -4.97 -2.90 21.12
CA GLU A 137 -5.23 -3.97 20.17
C GLU A 137 -6.69 -3.98 19.71
N ARG A 138 -7.64 -3.77 20.64
CA ARG A 138 -9.05 -3.67 20.29
C ARG A 138 -9.33 -2.44 19.44
N LEU A 139 -8.77 -1.27 19.80
CA LEU A 139 -8.89 -0.07 18.98
C LEU A 139 -8.33 -0.29 17.56
N LEU A 140 -7.17 -0.96 17.44
CA LEU A 140 -6.60 -1.29 16.13
C LEU A 140 -7.58 -2.12 15.29
N LEU A 141 -8.16 -3.19 15.85
CA LEU A 141 -9.14 -3.99 15.13
C LEU A 141 -10.44 -3.23 14.88
N ALA A 142 -10.89 -2.38 15.81
CA ALA A 142 -12.06 -1.51 15.65
C ALA A 142 -11.93 -0.59 14.44
N MET A 143 -10.77 0.05 14.26
CA MET A 143 -10.50 0.90 13.08
C MET A 143 -10.58 0.13 11.75
N TYR A 144 -10.26 -1.17 11.75
CA TYR A 144 -10.31 -2.02 10.55
C TYR A 144 -11.60 -2.83 10.39
N THR A 145 -12.54 -2.73 11.34
CA THR A 145 -13.79 -3.51 11.33
C THR A 145 -15.05 -2.65 11.32
N TYR A 146 -15.01 -1.46 11.93
CA TYR A 146 -16.10 -0.48 11.87
C TYR A 146 -15.98 0.49 10.68
N LEU A 147 -14.81 0.57 10.04
CA LEU A 147 -14.62 1.26 8.78
C LEU A 147 -14.18 0.25 7.71
N PRO A 148 -14.54 0.46 6.43
CA PRO A 148 -13.90 -0.26 5.35
C PRO A 148 -12.37 -0.13 5.47
N PRO A 149 -11.64 -1.25 5.49
CA PRO A 149 -10.26 -1.25 5.95
C PRO A 149 -9.37 -0.44 5.00
N LEU A 150 -8.82 0.66 5.49
CA LEU A 150 -7.83 1.48 4.80
C LEU A 150 -6.47 0.77 4.73
N ARG A 151 -5.45 1.36 4.08
CA ARG A 151 -4.12 0.72 4.00
C ARG A 151 -3.38 1.01 5.32
N SER A 152 -2.13 1.44 5.24
CA SER A 152 -1.31 1.86 6.38
C SER A 152 -1.58 3.32 6.77
N ASP A 153 -2.75 3.86 6.48
CA ASP A 153 -3.03 5.30 6.54
C ASP A 153 -3.32 5.81 7.97
N PHE A 154 -3.41 4.91 8.95
CA PHE A 154 -3.67 5.23 10.37
C PHE A 154 -2.41 5.56 11.19
N ASN A 155 -1.23 5.59 10.56
CA ASN A 155 0.05 5.75 11.28
C ASN A 155 0.21 7.14 11.93
N ARG A 156 -0.45 8.17 11.41
CA ARG A 156 -0.29 9.56 11.83
C ARG A 156 -1.62 10.32 11.75
N ILE A 157 -2.57 9.93 12.61
CA ILE A 157 -3.85 10.61 12.77
C ILE A 157 -3.84 11.39 14.07
N TYR A 158 -3.97 12.72 13.98
CA TYR A 158 -4.15 13.57 15.16
C TYR A 158 -5.60 13.52 15.65
N ILE A 159 -5.83 13.70 16.94
CA ILE A 159 -7.16 13.69 17.54
C ILE A 159 -7.44 15.09 18.07
N TYR A 160 -8.41 15.77 17.47
CA TYR A 160 -8.97 16.99 18.03
C TYR A 160 -10.19 16.64 18.89
N ASP A 161 -10.04 16.78 20.20
CA ASP A 161 -11.11 16.63 21.20
C ASP A 161 -11.93 17.91 21.39
N LYS A 162 -11.40 19.05 20.91
CA LYS A 162 -12.02 20.38 20.87
C LYS A 162 -11.75 21.02 19.52
N LYS A 163 -12.62 21.95 19.12
CA LYS A 163 -12.49 22.68 17.86
C LYS A 163 -11.23 23.57 17.89
N PRO A 164 -10.23 23.34 17.02
CA PRO A 164 -9.05 24.19 16.96
C PRO A 164 -9.33 25.47 16.16
N SER A 165 -8.45 26.47 16.29
CA SER A 165 -8.46 27.68 15.45
C SER A 165 -8.01 27.39 14.01
N SER A 166 -7.11 26.43 13.83
CA SER A 166 -6.60 25.94 12.55
C SER A 166 -6.32 24.44 12.61
N TYR A 167 -6.38 23.76 11.47
CA TYR A 167 -6.00 22.35 11.36
C TYR A 167 -4.56 22.23 10.88
N ASP A 168 -3.64 22.04 11.83
CA ASP A 168 -2.20 22.02 11.56
C ASP A 168 -1.68 20.63 11.12
N HIS A 169 -2.59 19.64 11.10
CA HIS A 169 -2.30 18.25 10.78
C HIS A 169 -3.07 17.80 9.55
N LYS A 170 -2.41 16.98 8.73
CA LYS A 170 -2.94 16.53 7.43
C LYS A 170 -4.02 15.47 7.59
N ASN A 171 -3.81 14.53 8.51
CA ASN A 171 -4.76 13.47 8.80
C ASN A 171 -5.19 13.61 10.26
N TYR A 172 -6.49 13.66 10.51
CA TYR A 172 -7.02 13.91 11.84
C TYR A 172 -8.43 13.37 12.04
N ILE A 173 -8.81 13.22 13.30
CA ILE A 173 -10.18 12.96 13.74
C ILE A 173 -10.72 14.21 14.43
N ARG A 174 -11.94 14.60 14.09
CA ARG A 174 -12.72 15.61 14.81
C ARG A 174 -13.66 14.90 15.78
N LEU A 175 -13.23 14.69 17.02
CA LEU A 175 -14.05 14.04 18.04
C LEU A 175 -15.08 14.98 18.68
N PHE A 176 -14.90 16.29 18.53
CA PHE A 176 -15.80 17.32 19.06
C PHE A 176 -17.05 17.56 18.21
N ASP A 177 -17.09 17.05 16.97
CA ASP A 177 -18.27 17.20 16.11
C ASP A 177 -19.43 16.34 16.63
N THR A 178 -20.66 16.80 16.44
CA THR A 178 -21.88 16.01 16.75
C THR A 178 -21.85 14.63 16.07
N THR A 179 -21.34 14.61 14.84
CA THR A 179 -20.97 13.39 14.11
C THR A 179 -19.46 13.40 13.92
N PRO A 180 -18.70 12.69 14.77
CA PRO A 180 -17.25 12.66 14.66
C PRO A 180 -16.80 12.15 13.30
N LYS A 181 -15.70 12.72 12.78
CA LYS A 181 -15.22 12.45 11.42
C LYS A 181 -13.74 12.12 11.37
N LEU A 182 -13.37 11.18 10.51
CA LEU A 182 -11.99 10.94 10.07
C LEU A 182 -11.73 11.70 8.77
N ILE A 183 -10.70 12.54 8.78
CA ILE A 183 -10.22 13.29 7.62
C ILE A 183 -8.82 12.80 7.26
N LEU A 184 -8.62 12.36 6.01
CA LEU A 184 -7.30 12.06 5.45
C LEU A 184 -7.03 12.96 4.25
N ASN A 185 -6.03 13.83 4.36
CA ASN A 185 -5.55 14.69 3.26
C ASN A 185 -4.20 14.21 2.70
N GLU A 186 -3.47 13.38 3.45
CA GLU A 186 -2.29 12.67 2.97
C GLU A 186 -2.55 11.17 3.01
N TYR A 187 -2.93 10.60 1.87
CA TYR A 187 -2.98 9.16 1.67
C TYR A 187 -2.52 8.80 0.25
N LYS A 188 -2.18 7.52 0.05
CA LYS A 188 -1.45 7.02 -1.14
C LYS A 188 -2.09 7.36 -2.50
N THR A 189 -3.38 7.66 -2.55
CA THR A 189 -4.17 7.84 -3.78
C THR A 189 -4.83 9.22 -3.92
N VAL A 190 -4.48 10.20 -3.08
CA VAL A 190 -4.95 11.59 -3.23
C VAL A 190 -4.52 12.13 -4.60
N THR A 191 -5.47 12.38 -5.49
CA THR A 191 -5.28 13.43 -6.51
C THR A 191 -5.41 14.77 -5.80
N LYS A 192 -4.73 15.83 -6.26
CA LYS A 192 -4.52 17.10 -5.52
C LYS A 192 -5.76 17.74 -4.83
N ASN A 193 -6.99 17.32 -5.16
CA ASN A 193 -8.23 17.90 -4.67
C ASN A 193 -9.19 16.95 -3.93
N ASP A 194 -8.90 15.64 -3.79
CA ASP A 194 -9.80 14.70 -3.12
C ASP A 194 -9.36 14.46 -1.68
N SER A 195 -10.12 15.01 -0.72
CA SER A 195 -9.99 14.64 0.69
C SER A 195 -10.87 13.43 0.98
N PHE A 196 -10.38 12.50 1.80
CA PHE A 196 -11.18 11.43 2.37
C PHE A 196 -11.83 11.96 3.65
N ASP A 197 -13.15 12.08 3.66
CA ASP A 197 -13.94 12.43 4.84
C ASP A 197 -14.92 11.28 5.10
N LYS A 198 -14.86 10.71 6.31
CA LYS A 198 -15.73 9.62 6.73
C LYS A 198 -16.28 9.87 8.13
N ASP A 199 -17.59 9.81 8.24
CA ASP A 199 -18.28 9.79 9.54
C ASP A 199 -17.87 8.52 10.30
N LEU A 200 -17.53 8.68 11.56
CA LEU A 200 -17.20 7.58 12.45
C LEU A 200 -18.48 7.01 13.05
N PRO A 201 -18.72 5.68 12.92
CA PRO A 201 -19.84 5.04 13.60
C PRO A 201 -19.77 5.27 15.12
N PRO A 202 -20.91 5.43 15.81
CA PRO A 202 -20.95 5.64 17.25
C PRO A 202 -20.14 4.61 18.05
N GLU A 203 -20.17 3.34 17.63
CA GLU A 203 -19.42 2.25 18.26
C GLU A 203 -17.91 2.47 18.18
N LEU A 204 -17.42 2.99 17.04
CA LEU A 204 -16.01 3.31 16.88
C LEU A 204 -15.62 4.54 17.69
N VAL A 205 -16.50 5.54 17.78
CA VAL A 205 -16.28 6.71 18.64
C VAL A 205 -16.15 6.28 20.10
N ASP A 206 -16.98 5.34 20.55
CA ASP A 206 -16.91 4.79 21.90
C ASP A 206 -15.59 4.03 22.14
N GLU A 207 -15.14 3.20 21.19
CA GLU A 207 -13.84 2.51 21.30
C GLU A 207 -12.67 3.51 21.39
N ILE A 208 -12.70 4.59 20.60
CA ILE A 208 -11.68 5.65 20.66
C ILE A 208 -11.71 6.34 22.03
N LYS A 209 -12.89 6.74 22.51
CA LYS A 209 -13.04 7.43 23.81
C LYS A 209 -12.60 6.56 24.98
N GLU A 210 -13.01 5.29 25.01
CA GLU A 210 -12.58 4.35 26.06
C GLU A 210 -11.08 4.12 26.06
N ASN A 211 -10.48 4.01 24.87
CA ASN A 211 -9.04 3.89 24.76
C ASN A 211 -8.30 5.18 25.17
N LEU A 212 -8.83 6.37 24.88
CA LEU A 212 -8.26 7.65 25.32
C LEU A 212 -8.37 7.86 26.84
N LYS A 213 -9.42 7.33 27.49
CA LYS A 213 -9.51 7.34 28.97
C LYS A 213 -8.39 6.54 29.61
N LYS A 214 -8.02 5.40 29.02
CA LYS A 214 -6.93 4.53 29.51
C LYS A 214 -5.54 5.02 29.13
N GLU A 215 -5.38 5.53 27.91
CA GLU A 215 -4.10 6.01 27.36
C GLU A 215 -4.28 7.41 26.75
N PRO A 216 -4.31 8.49 27.57
CA PRO A 216 -4.47 9.85 27.09
C PRO A 216 -3.33 10.27 26.14
N ARG A 217 -3.69 10.78 24.97
CA ARG A 217 -2.75 11.16 23.90
C ARG A 217 -3.42 11.99 22.81
N GLU A 218 -2.59 12.63 21.99
CA GLU A 218 -3.06 13.45 20.86
C GLU A 218 -3.06 12.72 19.51
N TRP A 219 -2.34 11.60 19.39
CA TRP A 219 -2.25 10.82 18.15
C TRP A 219 -2.93 9.47 18.32
N LEU A 220 -3.72 9.04 17.33
CA LEU A 220 -4.49 7.80 17.39
C LEU A 220 -3.65 6.58 17.76
N PHE A 221 -2.43 6.47 17.23
CA PHE A 221 -1.45 5.48 17.67
C PHE A 221 -0.09 6.13 17.83
N MET A 222 0.57 5.87 18.97
CA MET A 222 1.91 6.38 19.27
C MET A 222 2.92 5.24 19.46
N ASP A 223 4.17 5.51 19.11
CA ASP A 223 5.29 4.63 19.41
C ASP A 223 5.70 4.72 20.89
N ARG A 224 6.78 4.01 21.24
CA ARG A 224 7.30 3.98 22.62
C ARG A 224 7.86 5.32 23.09
N GLU A 225 8.20 6.22 22.17
CA GLU A 225 8.66 7.58 22.45
C GLU A 225 7.49 8.57 22.55
N LYS A 226 6.24 8.09 22.53
CA LYS A 226 5.02 8.91 22.50
C LYS A 226 4.94 9.83 21.27
N LYS A 227 5.53 9.41 20.16
CA LYS A 227 5.44 10.10 18.86
C LYS A 227 4.51 9.34 17.92
N PRO A 228 3.87 10.00 16.93
CA PRO A 228 3.13 9.28 15.91
C PRO A 228 4.06 8.35 15.12
N TYR A 229 3.54 7.21 14.67
CA TYR A 229 4.34 6.27 13.91
C TYR A 229 4.74 6.83 12.54
N LYS A 230 5.99 6.55 12.16
CA LYS A 230 6.39 6.51 10.75
C LYS A 230 5.72 5.33 10.06
N GLU A 231 5.40 5.44 8.77
CA GLU A 231 4.69 4.39 8.00
C GLU A 231 5.30 2.98 8.18
N ASN A 232 6.62 2.86 8.03
CA ASN A 232 7.31 1.57 8.18
C ASN A 232 7.35 1.03 9.62
N SER A 233 7.35 1.90 10.64
CA SER A 233 7.28 1.44 12.03
C SER A 233 5.85 1.06 12.41
N TYR A 234 4.84 1.77 11.88
CA TYR A 234 3.43 1.43 12.05
C TYR A 234 3.13 0.05 11.47
N ASN A 235 3.49 -0.20 10.20
CA ASN A 235 3.26 -1.48 9.55
C ASN A 235 3.92 -2.66 10.31
N ARG A 236 5.14 -2.46 10.80
CA ARG A 236 5.81 -3.48 11.63
C ARG A 236 5.11 -3.72 12.95
N TRP A 237 4.63 -2.65 13.61
CA TRP A 237 3.86 -2.78 14.84
C TRP A 237 2.55 -3.52 14.58
N VAL A 238 1.75 -3.09 13.60
CA VAL A 238 0.48 -3.74 13.24
C VAL A 238 0.68 -5.21 12.91
N ASN A 239 1.63 -5.56 12.04
CA ASN A 239 1.85 -6.96 11.67
C ASN A 239 2.26 -7.83 12.88
N ARG A 240 3.08 -7.30 13.80
CA ARG A 240 3.43 -8.02 15.05
C ARG A 240 2.21 -8.18 15.96
N THR A 241 1.38 -7.15 16.07
CA THR A 241 0.14 -7.18 16.85
C THR A 241 -0.82 -8.23 16.28
N LEU A 242 -1.07 -8.21 14.96
CA LEU A 242 -1.91 -9.18 14.28
C LEU A 242 -1.37 -10.61 14.42
N GLN A 243 -0.05 -10.81 14.31
CA GLN A 243 0.56 -12.12 14.52
C GLN A 243 0.37 -12.63 15.94
N LYS A 244 0.47 -11.77 16.94
CA LYS A 244 0.20 -12.12 18.34
C LYS A 244 -1.27 -12.49 18.55
N LEU A 245 -2.19 -11.77 17.92
CA LEU A 245 -3.64 -11.96 18.11
C LEU A 245 -4.19 -13.20 17.41
N PHE A 246 -3.69 -13.52 16.22
CA PHE A 246 -4.24 -14.57 15.36
C PHE A 246 -3.32 -15.78 15.17
N HIS A 247 -2.10 -15.73 15.73
CA HIS A 247 -1.06 -16.75 15.53
C HIS A 247 -0.76 -17.05 14.05
N LYS A 248 -0.99 -16.06 13.19
CA LYS A 248 -0.83 -16.12 11.73
C LYS A 248 -0.10 -14.87 11.26
N PRO A 249 0.68 -14.92 10.17
CA PRO A 249 1.33 -13.74 9.60
C PRO A 249 0.35 -12.82 8.83
N LEU A 250 -0.81 -12.54 9.46
CA LEU A 250 -1.85 -11.65 8.94
C LEU A 250 -1.29 -10.23 8.78
N THR A 251 -1.65 -9.60 7.68
CA THR A 251 -1.24 -8.22 7.35
C THR A 251 -2.47 -7.36 7.09
N ILE A 252 -2.31 -6.03 7.13
CA ILE A 252 -3.39 -5.08 6.77
C ILE A 252 -3.94 -5.39 5.38
N SER A 253 -3.08 -5.72 4.41
CA SER A 253 -3.53 -6.07 3.05
C SER A 253 -4.47 -7.28 3.06
N LEU A 254 -4.20 -8.28 3.90
CA LEU A 254 -5.06 -9.47 4.03
C LEU A 254 -6.36 -9.19 4.78
N ILE A 255 -6.37 -8.25 5.73
CA ILE A 255 -7.64 -7.77 6.32
C ILE A 255 -8.53 -7.17 5.22
N ARG A 256 -7.95 -6.41 4.28
CA ARG A 256 -8.69 -5.86 3.13
C ARG A 256 -9.24 -6.93 2.20
N HIS A 257 -8.45 -7.96 1.89
CA HIS A 257 -8.94 -9.15 1.17
C HIS A 257 -10.09 -9.83 1.93
N SER A 258 -9.94 -9.98 3.25
CA SER A 258 -10.93 -10.62 4.10
C SER A 258 -12.26 -9.87 4.12
N TYR A 259 -12.21 -8.54 4.27
CA TYR A 259 -13.38 -7.68 4.15
C TYR A 259 -14.07 -7.83 2.80
N ILE A 260 -13.34 -7.71 1.69
CA ILE A 260 -13.92 -7.87 0.34
C ILE A 260 -14.55 -9.25 0.16
N ASN A 261 -13.91 -10.30 0.65
CA ASN A 261 -14.44 -11.67 0.60
C ASN A 261 -15.71 -11.88 1.45
N SER A 262 -15.95 -11.03 2.47
CA SER A 262 -17.16 -11.10 3.29
C SER A 262 -18.38 -10.48 2.62
N LEU A 263 -18.18 -9.73 1.52
CA LEU A 263 -19.24 -9.06 0.77
C LEU A 263 -19.80 -9.99 -0.31
N ASP A 264 -21.13 -9.97 -0.48
CA ASP A 264 -21.80 -10.65 -1.58
C ASP A 264 -21.88 -9.73 -2.81
N PHE A 265 -20.84 -9.76 -3.65
CA PHE A 265 -20.74 -8.92 -4.85
C PHE A 265 -21.84 -9.17 -5.88
N ASN A 266 -22.55 -10.30 -5.79
CA ASN A 266 -23.68 -10.62 -6.68
C ASN A 266 -24.95 -9.88 -6.28
N LYS A 267 -25.03 -9.40 -5.03
CA LYS A 267 -26.16 -8.62 -4.51
C LYS A 267 -25.92 -7.12 -4.50
N MET A 268 -24.70 -6.69 -4.84
CA MET A 268 -24.31 -5.28 -4.84
C MET A 268 -24.50 -4.64 -6.22
N THR A 269 -25.14 -3.49 -6.22
CA THR A 269 -25.22 -2.56 -7.35
C THR A 269 -23.84 -1.98 -7.68
N ILE A 270 -23.73 -1.35 -8.86
CA ILE A 270 -22.51 -0.65 -9.28
C ILE A 270 -22.17 0.49 -8.31
N VAL A 271 -23.18 1.26 -7.90
CA VAL A 271 -23.02 2.40 -6.99
C VAL A 271 -22.48 1.95 -5.63
N GLU A 272 -22.99 0.84 -5.07
CA GLU A 272 -22.48 0.29 -3.81
C GLU A 272 -21.02 -0.16 -3.94
N LYS A 273 -20.64 -0.78 -5.07
CA LYS A 273 -19.24 -1.16 -5.33
C LYS A 273 -18.33 0.05 -5.43
N GLU A 274 -18.78 1.11 -6.09
CA GLU A 274 -18.05 2.38 -6.19
C GLU A 274 -17.89 3.06 -4.84
N MET A 275 -18.93 3.06 -4.00
CA MET A 275 -18.88 3.58 -2.64
C MET A 275 -17.87 2.83 -1.78
N ILE A 276 -17.88 1.49 -1.81
CA ILE A 276 -16.92 0.67 -1.07
C ILE A 276 -15.50 0.91 -1.58
N ALA A 277 -15.31 0.99 -2.90
CA ALA A 277 -14.01 1.29 -3.48
C ALA A 277 -13.49 2.65 -3.02
N LYS A 278 -14.34 3.68 -3.01
CA LYS A 278 -14.03 5.02 -2.50
C LYS A 278 -13.67 4.98 -1.01
N ASP A 279 -14.47 4.30 -0.19
CA ASP A 279 -14.24 4.16 1.26
C ASP A 279 -12.94 3.40 1.58
N MET A 280 -12.53 2.50 0.69
CA MET A 280 -11.28 1.75 0.79
C MET A 280 -10.08 2.47 0.13
N ALA A 281 -10.28 3.68 -0.41
CA ALA A 281 -9.34 4.52 -1.16
C ALA A 281 -8.77 3.86 -2.44
N HIS A 282 -9.62 3.10 -3.14
CA HIS A 282 -9.30 2.18 -4.23
C HIS A 282 -10.17 2.43 -5.47
N THR A 283 -9.78 1.84 -6.61
CA THR A 283 -10.66 1.72 -7.78
C THR A 283 -11.46 0.41 -7.70
N VAL A 284 -12.61 0.34 -8.38
CA VAL A 284 -13.44 -0.89 -8.44
C VAL A 284 -12.62 -2.09 -8.96
N ASN A 285 -11.79 -1.90 -9.98
CA ASN A 285 -10.89 -2.95 -10.47
C ASN A 285 -9.88 -3.43 -9.38
N THR A 286 -9.38 -2.51 -8.54
CA THR A 286 -8.50 -2.91 -7.43
C THR A 286 -9.27 -3.73 -6.39
N GLN A 287 -10.52 -3.36 -6.12
CA GLN A 287 -11.41 -4.09 -5.25
C GLN A 287 -11.71 -5.51 -5.77
N ASP A 288 -11.97 -5.69 -7.07
CA ASP A 288 -12.17 -7.03 -7.66
C ASP A 288 -10.94 -7.93 -7.54
N ARG A 289 -9.72 -7.35 -7.67
CA ARG A 289 -8.44 -8.05 -7.45
C ARG A 289 -8.21 -8.46 -6.00
N TYR A 290 -8.97 -7.93 -5.05
CA TYR A 290 -8.91 -8.33 -3.66
C TYR A 290 -9.82 -9.50 -3.32
N ARG A 291 -10.74 -9.86 -4.20
CA ARG A 291 -11.49 -11.10 -4.03
C ARG A 291 -10.52 -12.29 -4.14
N LEU A 292 -10.49 -13.13 -3.12
CA LEU A 292 -9.73 -14.38 -3.13
C LEU A 292 -10.69 -15.56 -3.33
N ILE A 293 -10.38 -16.44 -4.26
CA ILE A 293 -11.11 -17.68 -4.52
C ILE A 293 -10.28 -18.81 -3.94
N PHE A 294 -10.74 -19.35 -2.81
CA PHE A 294 -10.18 -20.54 -2.20
C PHE A 294 -10.85 -21.76 -2.86
N ASN A 295 -10.03 -22.64 -3.43
CA ASN A 295 -10.48 -23.93 -3.96
C ASN A 295 -10.48 -24.98 -2.84
#